data_AF-A0A7C1C0Q8-F1
#
_entry.id   AF-A0A7C1C0Q8-F1
#
_cell.length_a   1.000
_cell.length_b   1.000
_cell.length_c   1.000
_cell.angle_alpha   90.00
_cell.angle_beta   90.00
_cell.angle_gamma   90.00
#
_symmetry.space_group_name_H-M   'P 1'
#
loop_
_entity.id
_entity.type
_entity.pdbx_description
1 polymer ?
#
loop_
_entity_poly.entity_id
_entity_poly.type
_entity_poly.pdbx_seq_one_letter_code
_entity_poly.pdbx_strand_id
1 'polypeptide(L)'
;MTEKQNSPKQFFKEQVQNYSQQLSQIKKSIRQVAALRISSFLITVLGIYLTAGHSLTGLLIIAFAGFSLFGFFVFRHIRLYKQKKQVESLLQINENELRLMKRDTSHQPEGLEFLDTSHPFAADLDIFGKRSLFQLLDRSATHIGSNRLAYTLLHPLTQKDQIITRQEAIAELSEMPRWRQEFQALGNQEEKEKNSVEDLLRWAEKRDTVFNKPIFKILLVITPLLGLGVVGLSSFGLLPYSTFLAFLILPFLVLGLRIEKINKAYDLLSKKASLLEQYATLFEKATEKGFRSDIMQQIVKTLTEGEASAFGAVRKLSAISKAFDYRLNILIGIPLNIFFL
;
A
#
# COMPACT_ATOMS: atom_id res chain seq x y z
N MET A 1 -24.00 -6.84 -18.28
CA MET A 1 -23.22 -7.70 -19.17
C MET A 1 -23.01 -9.03 -18.47
N THR A 2 -23.82 -10.02 -18.81
CA THR A 2 -23.74 -11.40 -18.34
C THR A 2 -22.49 -12.04 -18.92
N GLU A 3 -21.47 -12.31 -18.08
CA GLU A 3 -20.33 -13.15 -18.48
C GLU A 3 -20.89 -14.51 -18.90
N LYS A 4 -20.73 -14.89 -20.17
CA LYS A 4 -21.07 -16.22 -20.66
C LYS A 4 -20.42 -17.27 -19.74
N GLN A 5 -21.18 -18.28 -19.33
CA GLN A 5 -20.74 -19.44 -18.55
C GLN A 5 -19.71 -20.27 -19.34
N ASN A 6 -18.48 -19.76 -19.49
CA ASN A 6 -17.33 -20.59 -19.77
C ASN A 6 -17.08 -21.45 -18.53
N SER A 7 -16.75 -22.73 -18.71
CA SER A 7 -16.36 -23.59 -17.59
C SER A 7 -15.27 -22.89 -16.75
N PRO A 8 -15.24 -23.01 -15.41
CA PRO A 8 -14.25 -22.31 -14.58
C PRO A 8 -12.80 -22.49 -15.05
N LYS A 9 -12.49 -23.69 -15.56
CA LYS A 9 -11.19 -24.02 -16.16
C LYS A 9 -10.87 -23.16 -17.39
N GLN A 10 -11.85 -22.94 -18.26
CA GLN A 10 -11.67 -22.11 -19.44
C GLN A 10 -11.50 -20.65 -19.06
N PHE A 11 -12.29 -20.14 -18.10
CA PHE A 11 -12.12 -18.79 -17.57
C PHE A 11 -10.68 -18.55 -17.08
N PHE A 12 -10.16 -19.42 -16.21
CA PHE A 12 -8.79 -19.25 -15.69
C PHE A 12 -7.72 -19.38 -16.78
N LYS A 13 -7.89 -20.26 -17.77
CA LYS A 13 -6.96 -20.36 -18.92
C LYS A 13 -6.94 -19.07 -19.75
N GLU A 14 -8.10 -18.50 -20.04
CA GLU A 14 -8.22 -17.23 -20.76
C GLU A 14 -7.57 -16.09 -19.98
N GLN A 15 -7.77 -16.03 -18.66
CA GLN A 15 -7.11 -15.04 -17.80
C GLN A 15 -5.59 -15.21 -17.77
N VAL A 16 -5.07 -16.44 -17.64
CA VAL A 16 -3.61 -16.70 -17.69
C VAL A 16 -3.02 -16.20 -19.01
N GLN A 17 -3.66 -16.50 -20.14
CA GLN A 17 -3.21 -16.04 -21.45
C GLN A 17 -3.20 -14.51 -21.54
N ASN A 18 -4.30 -13.87 -21.14
CA ASN A 18 -4.45 -12.41 -21.16
C ASN A 18 -3.40 -11.72 -20.28
N TYR A 19 -3.27 -12.12 -19.02
CA TYR A 19 -2.31 -11.51 -18.10
C TYR A 19 -0.86 -11.82 -18.49
N SER A 20 -0.56 -12.98 -19.07
CA SER A 20 0.77 -13.28 -19.61
C SER A 20 1.14 -12.33 -20.77
N GLN A 21 0.20 -12.06 -21.66
CA GLN A 21 0.40 -11.12 -22.77
C GLN A 21 0.59 -9.68 -22.26
N GLN A 22 -0.28 -9.22 -21.36
CA GLN A 22 -0.16 -7.90 -20.74
C GLN A 22 1.18 -7.75 -20.00
N LEU A 23 1.60 -8.77 -19.25
CA LEU A 23 2.86 -8.75 -18.53
C LEU A 23 4.07 -8.63 -19.47
N SER A 24 4.07 -9.34 -20.59
CA SER A 24 5.12 -9.24 -21.62
C SER A 24 5.21 -7.82 -22.19
N GLN A 25 4.06 -7.21 -22.52
CA GLN A 25 3.98 -5.83 -23.01
C GLN A 25 4.49 -4.83 -21.97
N ILE A 26 4.05 -4.94 -20.71
CA ILE A 26 4.50 -4.07 -19.62
C ILE A 26 6.00 -4.20 -19.40
N LYS A 27 6.55 -5.43 -19.40
CA LYS A 27 8.00 -5.68 -19.28
C LYS A 27 8.79 -5.02 -20.43
N LYS A 28 8.26 -5.04 -21.66
CA LYS A 28 8.87 -4.33 -22.80
C LYS A 28 8.85 -2.82 -22.60
N SER A 29 7.72 -2.24 -22.18
CA SER A 29 7.61 -0.81 -21.88
C SER A 29 8.54 -0.38 -20.75
N ILE A 30 8.70 -1.18 -19.70
CA ILE A 30 9.66 -0.92 -18.61
C ILE A 30 11.08 -0.80 -19.16
N ARG A 31 11.51 -1.76 -20.00
CA ARG A 31 12.85 -1.72 -20.62
C ARG A 31 13.06 -0.49 -21.49
N GLN A 32 12.05 -0.12 -22.29
CA GLN A 32 12.11 1.06 -23.14
C GLN A 32 12.22 2.35 -22.31
N VAL A 33 11.38 2.51 -21.28
CA VAL A 33 11.43 3.68 -20.38
C VAL A 33 12.73 3.73 -19.59
N ALA A 34 13.27 2.58 -19.17
CA ALA A 34 14.56 2.53 -18.50
C ALA A 34 15.71 3.01 -19.41
N ALA A 35 15.71 2.60 -20.69
CA ALA A 35 16.67 3.08 -21.68
C ALA A 35 16.51 4.58 -21.94
N LEU A 36 15.28 5.06 -22.20
CA LEU A 36 14.98 6.48 -22.43
C LEU A 36 15.37 7.35 -21.22
N ARG A 37 15.17 6.87 -20.00
CA ARG A 37 15.60 7.54 -18.77
C ARG A 37 17.12 7.73 -18.76
N ILE A 38 17.89 6.68 -19.05
CA ILE A 38 19.36 6.75 -19.09
C ILE A 38 19.81 7.68 -20.22
N SER A 39 19.25 7.55 -21.42
CA SER A 39 19.57 8.44 -22.55
C SER A 39 19.27 9.90 -22.23
N SER A 40 18.11 10.19 -21.62
CA SER A 40 17.75 11.56 -21.22
C SER A 40 18.74 12.16 -20.21
N PHE A 41 19.22 11.35 -19.26
CA PHE A 41 20.22 11.78 -18.29
C PHE A 41 21.56 12.08 -18.97
N LEU A 42 22.06 11.18 -19.82
CA LEU A 42 23.33 11.35 -20.53
C LEU A 42 23.31 12.56 -21.46
N ILE A 43 22.21 12.74 -22.21
CA ILE A 43 22.02 13.92 -23.10
C ILE A 43 21.99 15.21 -22.28
N THR A 44 21.33 15.20 -21.11
CA THR A 44 21.27 16.37 -20.23
C THR A 44 22.66 16.73 -19.70
N VAL A 45 23.42 15.75 -19.20
CA VAL A 45 24.78 15.97 -18.70
C VAL A 45 25.71 16.48 -19.79
N LEU A 46 25.63 15.89 -20.99
CA LEU A 46 26.41 16.35 -22.15
C LEU A 46 26.01 17.77 -22.55
N GLY A 47 24.72 18.08 -22.58
CA GLY A 47 24.22 19.42 -22.90
C GLY A 47 24.68 20.47 -21.89
N ILE A 48 24.68 20.14 -20.58
CA ILE A 48 25.23 21.00 -19.52
C ILE A 48 26.73 21.19 -19.74
N TYR A 49 27.49 20.13 -20.00
CA TYR A 49 28.94 20.21 -20.21
C TYR A 49 29.29 21.11 -21.41
N LEU A 50 28.58 20.98 -22.54
CA LEU A 50 28.83 21.77 -23.74
C LEU A 50 28.41 23.24 -23.61
N THR A 51 27.46 23.55 -22.73
CA THR A 51 26.98 24.93 -22.52
C THR A 51 27.59 25.62 -21.31
N ALA A 52 28.23 24.86 -20.41
CA ALA A 52 28.98 25.38 -19.28
C ALA A 52 30.10 26.30 -19.78
N GLY A 53 30.05 27.57 -19.36
CA GLY A 53 31.03 28.59 -19.73
C GLY A 53 30.62 29.50 -20.90
N HIS A 54 29.57 29.16 -21.67
CA HIS A 54 29.10 30.02 -22.77
C HIS A 54 27.91 30.90 -22.38
N SER A 55 26.88 30.33 -21.75
CA SER A 55 25.66 31.05 -21.40
C SER A 55 25.00 30.45 -20.16
N LEU A 56 24.90 31.24 -19.09
CA LEU A 56 24.19 30.85 -17.87
C LEU A 56 22.72 30.53 -18.17
N THR A 57 22.07 31.32 -19.02
CA THR A 57 20.66 31.13 -19.41
C THR A 57 20.46 29.83 -20.19
N GLY A 58 21.36 29.51 -21.14
CA GLY A 58 21.32 28.25 -21.88
C GLY A 58 21.49 27.03 -20.98
N LEU A 59 22.44 27.11 -20.03
CA LEU A 59 22.66 26.06 -19.04
C LEU A 59 21.42 25.81 -18.19
N LEU A 60 20.78 26.86 -17.67
CA LEU A 60 19.57 26.74 -16.86
C LEU A 60 18.41 26.11 -17.64
N ILE A 61 18.22 26.50 -18.91
CA ILE A 61 17.17 25.93 -19.77
C ILE A 61 17.41 24.43 -20.01
N ILE A 62 18.63 24.04 -20.39
CA ILE A 62 18.98 22.63 -20.64
C ILE A 62 18.84 21.80 -19.37
N ALA A 63 19.35 22.29 -18.24
CA ALA A 63 19.23 21.62 -16.96
C ALA A 63 17.76 21.42 -16.59
N PHE A 64 16.96 22.48 -16.64
CA PHE A 64 15.54 22.41 -16.29
C PHE A 64 14.76 21.46 -17.21
N ALA A 65 14.92 21.59 -18.54
CA ALA A 65 14.23 20.74 -19.51
C ALA A 65 14.67 19.26 -19.39
N GLY A 66 15.98 19.03 -19.26
CA GLY A 66 16.56 17.69 -19.16
C GLY A 66 16.16 16.96 -17.87
N PHE A 67 16.24 17.62 -16.72
CA PHE A 67 15.79 17.05 -15.45
C PHE A 67 14.27 16.87 -15.40
N SER A 68 13.50 17.76 -16.01
CA SER A 68 12.03 17.59 -16.13
C SER A 68 11.68 16.35 -16.97
N LEU A 69 12.35 16.15 -18.11
CA LEU A 69 12.16 14.98 -18.97
C LEU A 69 12.59 13.68 -18.27
N PHE A 70 13.73 13.71 -17.56
CA PHE A 70 14.18 12.59 -16.75
C PHE A 70 13.16 12.24 -15.65
N GLY A 71 12.66 13.25 -14.93
CA GLY A 71 11.63 13.09 -13.91
C GLY A 71 10.36 12.46 -14.47
N PHE A 72 9.90 12.90 -15.64
CA PHE A 72 8.78 12.29 -16.35
C PHE A 72 8.98 10.78 -16.60
N PHE A 73 10.16 10.38 -17.09
CA PHE A 73 10.47 8.96 -17.29
C PHE A 73 10.56 8.17 -15.98
N VAL A 74 11.07 8.77 -14.90
CA VAL A 74 11.05 8.16 -13.56
C VAL A 74 9.61 7.90 -13.11
N PHE A 75 8.72 8.88 -13.20
CA PHE A 75 7.31 8.70 -12.85
C PHE A 75 6.63 7.62 -13.71
N ARG A 76 6.89 7.63 -15.02
CA ARG A 76 6.36 6.61 -15.94
C ARG A 76 6.85 5.22 -15.58
N HIS A 77 8.13 5.08 -15.22
CA HIS A 77 8.73 3.82 -14.79
C HIS A 77 8.07 3.30 -13.51
N ILE A 78 7.89 4.15 -12.49
CA ILE A 78 7.22 3.78 -11.24
C ILE A 78 5.79 3.29 -11.51
N ARG A 79 5.03 4.00 -12.35
CA ARG A 79 3.67 3.59 -12.73
C ARG A 79 3.64 2.24 -13.45
N LEU A 80 4.55 2.01 -14.42
CA LEU A 80 4.66 0.74 -15.12
C LEU A 80 5.03 -0.41 -14.18
N TYR A 81 5.91 -0.17 -13.21
CA TYR A 81 6.30 -1.18 -12.24
C TYR A 81 5.14 -1.56 -11.31
N LYS A 82 4.31 -0.59 -10.90
CA LYS A 82 3.08 -0.86 -10.14
C LYS A 82 2.09 -1.71 -10.94
N GLN A 83 1.88 -1.37 -12.22
CA GLN A 83 1.05 -2.17 -13.13
C GLN A 83 1.59 -3.60 -13.31
N LYS A 84 2.91 -3.74 -13.43
CA LYS A 84 3.58 -5.05 -13.51
C LYS A 84 3.27 -5.90 -12.28
N LYS A 85 3.44 -5.36 -11.06
CA LYS A 85 3.17 -6.09 -9.80
C LYS A 85 1.71 -6.58 -9.73
N GLN A 86 0.76 -5.73 -10.12
CA GLN A 86 -0.66 -6.09 -10.16
C GLN A 86 -0.95 -7.21 -11.15
N VAL A 87 -0.47 -7.11 -12.39
CA VAL A 87 -0.69 -8.14 -13.43
C VAL A 87 0.02 -9.45 -13.07
N GLU A 88 1.22 -9.38 -12.49
CA GLU A 88 1.93 -10.57 -11.99
C GLU A 88 1.14 -11.28 -10.89
N SER A 89 0.57 -10.54 -9.93
CA SER A 89 -0.26 -11.13 -8.87
C SER A 89 -1.51 -11.80 -9.42
N LEU A 90 -2.22 -11.14 -10.35
CA LEU A 90 -3.40 -11.72 -11.02
C LEU A 90 -3.04 -12.96 -11.84
N LEU A 91 -1.91 -12.95 -12.54
CA LEU A 91 -1.41 -14.11 -13.26
C LEU A 91 -1.15 -15.28 -12.31
N GLN A 92 -0.43 -15.04 -11.21
CA GLN A 92 -0.13 -16.07 -10.19
C GLN A 92 -1.39 -16.66 -9.58
N ILE A 93 -2.40 -15.84 -9.26
CA ILE A 93 -3.69 -16.31 -8.73
C ILE A 93 -4.36 -17.27 -9.73
N ASN A 94 -4.42 -16.89 -11.01
CA ASN A 94 -5.06 -17.71 -12.03
C ASN A 94 -4.29 -19.00 -12.34
N GLU A 95 -2.96 -18.95 -12.36
CA GLU A 95 -2.11 -20.14 -12.48
C GLU A 95 -2.30 -21.10 -11.30
N ASN A 96 -2.39 -20.55 -10.09
CA ASN A 96 -2.63 -21.32 -8.88
C ASN A 96 -4.02 -21.99 -8.90
N GLU A 97 -5.08 -21.29 -9.31
CA GLU A 97 -6.40 -21.90 -9.46
C GLU A 97 -6.38 -23.07 -10.46
N LEU A 98 -5.65 -22.95 -11.58
CA LEU A 98 -5.48 -24.05 -12.53
C LEU A 98 -4.73 -25.26 -11.94
N ARG A 99 -3.82 -25.05 -10.99
CA ARG A 99 -3.13 -26.14 -10.24
C ARG A 99 -4.09 -26.80 -9.24
N LEU A 100 -4.85 -26.00 -8.49
CA LEU A 100 -5.83 -26.49 -7.53
C LEU A 100 -6.93 -27.32 -8.20
N MET A 101 -7.34 -26.96 -9.42
CA MET A 101 -8.26 -27.79 -10.22
C MET A 101 -7.70 -29.18 -10.57
N LYS A 102 -6.38 -29.37 -10.52
CA LYS A 102 -5.69 -30.66 -10.66
C LYS A 102 -5.38 -31.33 -9.32
N ARG A 103 -5.91 -30.78 -8.21
CA ARG A 103 -5.63 -31.19 -6.82
C ARG A 103 -4.16 -31.07 -6.43
N ASP A 104 -3.43 -30.18 -7.09
CA ASP A 104 -2.06 -29.82 -6.73
C ASP A 104 -2.09 -28.64 -5.74
N THR A 105 -1.85 -28.94 -4.47
CA THR A 105 -1.81 -27.98 -3.37
C THR A 105 -0.39 -27.57 -2.97
N SER A 106 0.63 -27.95 -3.74
CA SER A 106 2.05 -27.71 -3.41
C SER A 106 2.43 -26.25 -3.19
N HIS A 107 1.62 -25.32 -3.74
CA HIS A 107 1.83 -23.87 -3.62
C HIS A 107 0.89 -23.18 -2.62
N GLN A 108 0.15 -23.96 -1.82
CA GLN A 108 -0.75 -23.44 -0.79
C GLN A 108 -0.14 -23.58 0.61
N PRO A 109 -0.38 -22.64 1.53
CA PRO A 109 -0.02 -22.81 2.93
C PRO A 109 -0.71 -24.05 3.52
N GLU A 110 0.05 -24.93 4.17
CA GLU A 110 -0.50 -26.16 4.76
C GLU A 110 -1.47 -25.89 5.92
N GLY A 111 -1.37 -24.71 6.57
CA GLY A 111 -2.23 -24.34 7.69
C GLY A 111 -1.96 -25.14 8.97
N LEU A 112 -0.79 -25.78 9.08
CA LEU A 112 -0.41 -26.57 10.25
C LEU A 112 -0.38 -25.75 11.54
N GLU A 113 -0.18 -24.44 11.45
CA GLU A 113 -0.30 -23.52 12.59
C GLU A 113 -1.69 -23.47 13.22
N PHE A 114 -2.74 -23.94 12.53
CA PHE A 114 -4.11 -23.98 13.01
C PHE A 114 -4.54 -25.37 13.48
N LEU A 115 -3.68 -26.38 13.33
CA LEU A 115 -3.99 -27.74 13.70
C LEU A 115 -4.00 -27.88 15.22
N ASP A 116 -5.19 -28.11 15.77
CA ASP A 116 -5.37 -28.54 17.15
C ASP A 116 -5.65 -30.05 17.17
N THR A 117 -4.69 -30.83 17.67
CA THR A 117 -4.80 -32.29 17.76
C THR A 117 -5.83 -32.75 18.80
N SER A 118 -6.26 -31.86 19.71
CA SER A 118 -7.35 -32.13 20.65
C SER A 118 -8.74 -31.90 20.04
N HIS A 119 -8.81 -31.29 18.85
CA HIS A 119 -10.09 -30.99 18.21
C HIS A 119 -10.78 -32.29 17.71
N PRO A 120 -12.11 -32.46 17.94
CA PRO A 120 -12.79 -33.74 17.76
C PRO A 120 -12.69 -34.40 16.37
N PHE A 121 -12.42 -33.61 15.32
CA PHE A 121 -12.41 -34.09 13.93
C PHE A 121 -11.29 -33.49 13.06
N ALA A 122 -10.46 -32.57 13.59
CA ALA A 122 -9.59 -31.78 12.73
C ALA A 122 -8.48 -32.63 12.08
N ALA A 123 -7.94 -33.59 12.82
CA ALA A 123 -6.94 -34.53 12.34
C ALA A 123 -7.57 -35.60 11.43
N ASP A 124 -8.72 -36.17 11.82
CA ASP A 124 -9.36 -37.26 11.08
C ASP A 124 -9.89 -36.85 9.69
N LEU A 125 -10.33 -35.59 9.55
CA LEU A 125 -10.87 -35.06 8.29
C LEU A 125 -9.82 -34.33 7.44
N ASP A 126 -8.53 -34.41 7.80
CA ASP A 126 -7.44 -33.72 7.11
C ASP A 126 -7.76 -32.24 6.87
N ILE A 127 -8.27 -31.54 7.91
CA ILE A 127 -8.67 -30.13 7.78
C ILE A 127 -7.46 -29.26 7.46
N PHE A 128 -6.29 -29.57 8.04
CA PHE A 128 -5.01 -28.90 7.83
C PHE A 128 -3.91 -29.89 7.44
N GLY A 129 -2.78 -29.38 6.97
CA GLY A 129 -1.65 -30.17 6.50
C GLY A 129 -1.61 -30.33 4.98
N LYS A 130 -0.88 -31.34 4.52
CA LYS A 130 -0.66 -31.60 3.09
C LYS A 130 -1.92 -32.14 2.43
N ARG A 131 -2.29 -31.53 1.30
CA ARG A 131 -3.48 -31.87 0.50
C ARG A 131 -4.79 -31.75 1.29
N SER A 132 -4.79 -30.86 2.29
CA SER A 132 -5.89 -30.66 3.22
C SER A 132 -7.06 -29.89 2.64
N LEU A 133 -8.19 -29.94 3.34
CA LEU A 133 -9.37 -29.13 2.99
C LEU A 133 -9.05 -27.62 3.05
N PHE A 134 -8.27 -27.18 4.04
CA PHE A 134 -7.84 -25.78 4.15
C PHE A 134 -7.06 -25.34 2.91
N GLN A 135 -6.06 -26.12 2.46
CA GLN A 135 -5.31 -25.82 1.23
C GLN A 135 -6.20 -25.74 -0.01
N LEU A 136 -7.26 -26.54 -0.07
CA LEU A 136 -8.20 -26.52 -1.20
C LEU A 136 -9.20 -25.36 -1.12
N LEU A 137 -9.40 -24.75 0.05
CA LEU A 137 -10.39 -23.70 0.29
C LEU A 137 -9.80 -22.28 0.41
N ASP A 138 -8.58 -22.14 0.94
CA ASP A 138 -8.04 -20.82 1.26
C ASP A 138 -7.70 -19.99 0.01
N ARG A 139 -8.36 -18.83 -0.10
CA ARG A 139 -8.05 -17.74 -1.05
C ARG A 139 -7.97 -16.41 -0.32
N SER A 140 -7.81 -16.46 1.00
CA SER A 140 -7.68 -15.25 1.79
C SER A 140 -6.48 -14.43 1.30
N ALA A 141 -6.67 -13.11 1.30
CA ALA A 141 -5.67 -12.16 0.85
C ALA A 141 -4.78 -11.65 1.99
N THR A 142 -5.13 -12.03 3.23
CA THR A 142 -4.49 -11.57 4.47
C THR A 142 -4.45 -12.70 5.48
N HIS A 143 -3.49 -12.64 6.40
CA HIS A 143 -3.33 -13.64 7.46
C HIS A 143 -4.56 -13.71 8.39
N ILE A 144 -5.16 -12.55 8.71
CA ILE A 144 -6.44 -12.51 9.46
C ILE A 144 -7.56 -13.26 8.70
N GLY A 145 -7.58 -13.15 7.37
CA GLY A 145 -8.52 -13.90 6.53
C GLY A 145 -8.30 -15.41 6.63
N SER A 146 -7.03 -15.88 6.55
CA SER A 146 -6.67 -17.29 6.74
C SER A 146 -7.11 -17.79 8.13
N ASN A 147 -6.79 -17.02 9.18
CA ASN A 147 -7.19 -17.33 10.56
C ASN A 147 -8.71 -17.46 10.69
N ARG A 148 -9.46 -16.54 10.07
CA ARG A 148 -10.92 -16.57 10.10
C ARG A 148 -11.49 -17.79 9.37
N LEU A 149 -10.90 -18.17 8.23
CA LEU A 149 -11.28 -19.38 7.52
C LEU A 149 -10.99 -20.63 8.37
N ALA A 150 -9.79 -20.74 8.94
CA ALA A 150 -9.39 -21.84 9.80
C ALA A 150 -10.32 -22.00 11.00
N TYR A 151 -10.59 -20.89 11.72
CA TYR A 151 -11.57 -20.86 12.81
C TYR A 151 -12.93 -21.40 12.37
N THR A 152 -13.37 -21.02 11.17
CA THR A 152 -14.67 -21.41 10.65
C THR A 152 -14.74 -22.88 10.23
N LEU A 153 -13.63 -23.48 9.79
CA LEU A 153 -13.55 -24.92 9.50
C LEU A 153 -13.60 -25.75 10.79
N LEU A 154 -13.00 -25.24 11.87
CA LEU A 154 -13.03 -25.87 13.19
C LEU A 154 -14.39 -25.69 13.90
N HIS A 155 -15.08 -24.58 13.64
CA HIS A 155 -16.36 -24.25 14.30
C HIS A 155 -17.48 -24.05 13.26
N PRO A 156 -18.03 -25.14 12.67
CA PRO A 156 -19.15 -25.06 11.75
C PRO A 156 -20.37 -24.38 12.37
N LEU A 157 -21.09 -23.61 11.56
CA LEU A 157 -22.36 -23.01 11.97
C LEU A 157 -23.41 -24.11 12.15
N THR A 158 -24.19 -24.02 13.23
CA THR A 158 -25.29 -24.96 13.53
C THR A 158 -26.68 -24.36 13.32
N GLN A 159 -26.77 -23.02 13.25
CA GLN A 159 -28.03 -22.30 13.08
C GLN A 159 -28.36 -22.13 11.59
N LYS A 160 -29.54 -22.60 11.18
CA LYS A 160 -30.00 -22.58 9.79
C LYS A 160 -29.92 -21.20 9.15
N ASP A 161 -30.43 -20.16 9.84
CA ASP A 161 -30.50 -18.82 9.28
C ASP A 161 -29.09 -18.27 9.00
N GLN A 162 -28.14 -18.48 9.91
CA GLN A 162 -26.74 -18.07 9.72
C GLN A 162 -26.08 -18.79 8.54
N ILE A 163 -26.41 -20.07 8.33
CA ILE A 163 -25.91 -20.85 7.19
C ILE A 163 -26.45 -20.27 5.88
N ILE A 164 -27.76 -20.00 5.80
CA ILE A 164 -28.41 -19.47 4.60
C ILE A 164 -27.83 -18.10 4.23
N THR A 165 -27.76 -17.17 5.19
CA THR A 165 -27.21 -15.83 4.92
C THR A 165 -25.76 -15.90 4.43
N ARG A 166 -24.96 -16.84 4.95
CA ARG A 166 -23.60 -17.06 4.46
C ARG A 166 -23.56 -17.65 3.06
N GLN A 167 -24.43 -18.61 2.75
CA GLN A 167 -24.54 -19.19 1.41
C GLN A 167 -24.94 -18.14 0.37
N GLU A 168 -25.85 -17.22 0.71
CA GLU A 168 -26.23 -16.11 -0.16
C GLU A 168 -25.05 -15.19 -0.48
N ALA A 169 -24.24 -14.84 0.53
CA ALA A 169 -23.03 -14.05 0.33
C ALA A 169 -21.99 -14.78 -0.54
N ILE A 170 -21.82 -16.10 -0.33
CA ILE A 170 -20.92 -16.92 -1.16
C ILE A 170 -21.43 -17.00 -2.60
N ALA A 171 -22.74 -17.19 -2.80
CA ALA A 171 -23.37 -17.26 -4.12
C ALA A 171 -23.19 -15.94 -4.87
N GLU A 172 -23.45 -14.80 -4.25
CA GLU A 172 -23.21 -13.48 -4.82
C GLU A 172 -21.75 -13.31 -5.26
N LEU A 173 -20.79 -13.63 -4.38
CA LEU A 173 -19.37 -13.48 -4.68
C LEU A 173 -18.88 -14.48 -5.74
N SER A 174 -19.53 -15.63 -5.87
CA SER A 174 -19.20 -16.63 -6.89
C SER A 174 -19.41 -16.10 -8.31
N GLU A 175 -20.41 -15.22 -8.50
CA GLU A 175 -20.72 -14.55 -9.77
C GLU A 175 -19.74 -13.44 -10.13
N MET A 176 -18.79 -13.11 -9.24
CA MET A 176 -17.85 -11.99 -9.42
C MET A 176 -16.38 -12.44 -9.37
N PRO A 177 -15.94 -13.38 -10.22
CA PRO A 177 -14.61 -13.97 -10.14
C PRO A 177 -13.48 -12.93 -10.31
N ARG A 178 -13.63 -11.97 -11.24
CA ARG A 178 -12.63 -10.91 -11.44
C ARG A 178 -12.48 -10.01 -10.23
N TRP A 179 -13.60 -9.60 -9.61
CA TRP A 179 -13.57 -8.79 -8.40
C TRP A 179 -12.88 -9.53 -7.26
N ARG A 180 -13.18 -10.83 -7.07
CA ARG A 180 -12.51 -11.66 -6.05
C ARG A 180 -11.00 -11.75 -6.29
N GLN A 181 -10.58 -11.96 -7.53
CA GLN A 181 -9.16 -12.02 -7.89
C GLN A 181 -8.46 -10.67 -7.71
N GLU A 182 -9.12 -9.56 -8.05
CA GLU A 182 -8.59 -8.21 -7.81
C GLU A 182 -8.46 -7.93 -6.31
N PHE A 183 -9.46 -8.29 -5.50
CA PHE A 183 -9.42 -8.17 -4.05
C PHE A 183 -8.27 -9.00 -3.46
N GLN A 184 -8.12 -10.25 -3.91
CA GLN A 184 -7.02 -11.12 -3.50
C GLN A 184 -5.66 -10.55 -3.92
N ALA A 185 -5.55 -10.02 -5.14
CA ALA A 185 -4.32 -9.43 -5.65
C ALA A 185 -3.94 -8.12 -4.92
N LEU A 186 -4.90 -7.38 -4.37
CA LEU A 186 -4.62 -6.20 -3.54
C LEU A 186 -4.07 -6.61 -2.17
N GLY A 187 -4.64 -7.65 -1.55
CA GLY A 187 -4.18 -8.14 -0.25
C GLY A 187 -2.83 -8.85 -0.32
N ASN A 188 -2.54 -9.62 -1.39
CA ASN A 188 -1.28 -10.38 -1.47
C ASN A 188 0.00 -9.54 -1.64
N GLN A 189 -0.07 -8.20 -1.69
CA GLN A 189 1.06 -7.36 -2.09
C GLN A 189 2.05 -6.99 -0.97
N GLU A 190 1.64 -6.99 0.30
CA GLU A 190 2.40 -6.29 1.35
C GLU A 190 2.54 -7.05 2.69
N GLU A 191 1.70 -8.06 2.99
CA GLU A 191 1.74 -8.73 4.29
C GLU A 191 2.89 -9.76 4.36
N LYS A 192 4.03 -9.35 4.92
CA LYS A 192 5.21 -10.20 5.12
C LYS A 192 5.26 -10.88 6.49
N GLU A 193 4.52 -10.37 7.48
CA GLU A 193 4.59 -10.80 8.87
C GLU A 193 3.21 -11.19 9.41
N LYS A 194 3.11 -12.40 9.99
CA LYS A 194 1.85 -12.99 10.49
C LYS A 194 1.12 -12.18 11.57
N ASN A 195 1.84 -11.36 12.34
CA ASN A 195 1.29 -10.58 13.48
C ASN A 195 1.23 -9.07 13.19
N SER A 196 1.31 -8.68 11.92
CA SER A 196 1.51 -7.28 11.53
C SER A 196 0.34 -6.38 11.96
N VAL A 197 -0.88 -6.92 11.96
CA VAL A 197 -2.13 -6.22 12.30
C VAL A 197 -2.34 -6.14 13.81
N GLU A 198 -2.08 -7.22 14.56
CA GLU A 198 -2.18 -7.23 16.01
C GLU A 198 -1.22 -6.20 16.63
N ASP A 199 -0.01 -6.10 16.09
CA ASP A 199 0.93 -5.04 16.44
C ASP A 199 0.40 -3.63 16.13
N LEU A 200 -0.27 -3.45 14.98
CA LEU A 200 -0.87 -2.16 14.61
C LEU A 200 -2.00 -1.78 15.57
N LEU A 201 -2.85 -2.74 15.94
CA LEU A 201 -3.94 -2.53 16.92
C LEU A 201 -3.37 -2.22 18.30
N ARG A 202 -2.38 -3.00 18.77
CA ARG A 202 -1.66 -2.72 20.03
C ARG A 202 -0.98 -1.36 20.04
N TRP A 203 -0.46 -0.92 18.89
CA TRP A 203 0.08 0.43 18.75
C TRP A 203 -1.01 1.49 18.79
N ALA A 204 -2.16 1.28 18.12
CA ALA A 204 -3.28 2.21 18.12
C ALA A 204 -3.87 2.44 19.52
N GLU A 205 -3.79 1.43 20.39
CA GLU A 205 -4.18 1.53 21.80
C GLU A 205 -3.19 2.33 22.66
N LYS A 206 -1.93 2.46 22.24
CA LYS A 206 -0.92 3.24 22.96
C LYS A 206 -1.19 4.73 22.79
N ARG A 207 -1.54 5.40 23.89
CA ARG A 207 -1.66 6.86 23.93
C ARG A 207 -0.29 7.49 24.19
N ASP A 208 0.51 7.67 23.15
CA ASP A 208 1.75 8.43 23.26
C ASP A 208 1.46 9.94 23.20
N THR A 209 1.74 10.66 24.28
CA THR A 209 1.39 12.09 24.45
C THR A 209 2.57 13.04 24.18
N VAL A 210 3.73 12.52 23.78
CA VAL A 210 4.99 13.27 23.68
C VAL A 210 4.85 14.54 22.85
N PHE A 211 4.17 14.46 21.70
CA PHE A 211 4.00 15.57 20.74
C PHE A 211 2.62 16.24 20.79
N ASN A 212 1.68 15.74 21.61
CA ASN A 212 0.36 16.35 21.77
C ASN A 212 0.35 17.45 22.85
N LYS A 213 1.38 18.29 22.85
CA LYS A 213 1.49 19.44 23.78
C LYS A 213 1.20 20.74 23.03
N PRO A 214 0.59 21.76 23.68
CA PRO A 214 0.25 23.02 23.03
C PRO A 214 1.47 23.70 22.40
N ILE A 215 2.65 23.55 23.00
CA ILE A 215 3.90 24.11 22.45
C ILE A 215 4.21 23.61 21.03
N PHE A 216 3.97 22.33 20.72
CA PHE A 216 4.22 21.79 19.38
C PHE A 216 3.16 22.25 18.38
N LYS A 217 1.90 22.40 18.82
CA LYS A 217 0.83 22.95 17.98
C LYS A 217 1.11 24.41 17.61
N ILE A 218 1.64 25.18 18.56
CA ILE A 218 2.06 26.57 18.34
C ILE A 218 3.27 26.62 17.41
N LEU A 219 4.30 25.79 17.64
CA LEU A 219 5.49 25.73 16.78
C LEU A 219 5.14 25.39 15.33
N LEU A 220 4.17 24.51 15.09
CA LEU A 220 3.75 24.10 13.75
C LEU A 220 3.16 25.26 12.93
N VAL A 221 2.62 26.29 13.60
CA VAL A 221 2.10 27.51 12.95
C VAL A 221 3.17 28.61 12.90
N ILE A 222 3.90 28.83 14.01
CA ILE A 222 4.88 29.92 14.12
C ILE A 222 6.10 29.67 13.23
N THR A 223 6.61 28.44 13.16
CA THR A 223 7.83 28.11 12.39
C THR A 223 7.72 28.48 10.90
N PRO A 224 6.63 28.12 10.17
CA PRO A 224 6.49 28.53 8.77
C PRO A 224 6.26 30.04 8.61
N LEU A 225 5.52 30.68 9.53
CA LEU A 225 5.35 32.14 9.52
C LEU A 225 6.70 32.87 9.68
N LEU A 226 7.53 32.43 10.61
CA LEU A 226 8.87 32.97 10.82
C LEU A 226 9.79 32.67 9.62
N GLY A 227 9.80 31.44 9.12
CA GLY A 227 10.65 31.05 7.99
C GLY A 227 10.31 31.83 6.72
N LEU A 228 9.03 31.91 6.35
CA LEU A 228 8.56 32.68 5.20
C LEU A 228 8.76 34.19 5.41
N GLY A 229 8.54 34.68 6.64
CA GLY A 229 8.77 36.08 7.00
C GLY A 229 10.24 36.48 6.87
N VAL A 230 11.17 35.67 7.39
CA VAL A 230 12.62 35.92 7.27
C VAL A 230 13.06 35.89 5.82
N VAL A 231 12.58 34.93 5.02
CA VAL A 231 12.88 34.86 3.58
C VAL A 231 12.35 36.11 2.87
N GLY A 232 11.08 36.47 3.08
CA GLY A 232 10.47 37.64 2.45
C GLY A 232 11.17 38.95 2.81
N LEU A 233 11.38 39.21 4.11
CA LEU A 233 12.04 40.43 4.58
C LEU A 233 13.50 40.51 4.12
N SER A 234 14.22 39.38 4.04
CA SER A 234 15.57 39.34 3.48
C SER A 234 15.57 39.65 1.98
N SER A 235 14.57 39.19 1.22
CA SER A 235 14.43 39.51 -0.21
C SER A 235 14.19 40.99 -0.48
N PHE A 236 13.53 41.71 0.46
CA PHE A 236 13.38 43.16 0.39
C PHE A 236 14.58 43.94 0.98
N GLY A 237 15.64 43.24 1.39
CA GLY A 237 16.85 43.85 1.96
C GLY A 237 16.67 44.41 3.39
N LEU A 238 15.54 44.11 4.05
CA LEU A 238 15.23 44.60 5.40
C LEU A 238 15.95 43.82 6.50
N LEU A 239 16.40 42.60 6.20
CA LEU A 239 17.16 41.74 7.12
C LEU A 239 18.45 41.24 6.45
N PRO A 240 19.56 41.15 7.20
CA PRO A 240 20.79 40.55 6.69
C PRO A 240 20.62 39.04 6.54
N TYR A 241 21.30 38.46 5.53
CA TYR A 241 21.28 37.02 5.25
C TYR A 241 21.73 36.14 6.43
N SER A 242 22.50 36.69 7.38
CA SER A 242 22.86 36.01 8.63
C SER A 242 21.65 35.67 9.50
N THR A 243 20.56 36.43 9.41
CA THR A 243 19.29 36.17 10.11
C THR A 243 18.65 34.86 9.61
N PHE A 244 18.75 34.59 8.31
CA PHE A 244 18.30 33.34 7.73
C PHE A 244 19.14 32.16 8.22
N LEU A 245 20.47 32.31 8.28
CA LEU A 245 21.34 31.29 8.87
C LEU A 245 21.01 31.01 10.34
N ALA A 246 20.73 32.05 11.14
CA ALA A 246 20.32 31.91 12.53
C ALA A 246 18.97 31.18 12.66
N PHE A 247 18.02 31.48 11.77
CA PHE A 247 16.74 30.77 11.71
C PHE A 247 16.93 29.28 11.42
N LEU A 248 17.81 28.89 10.49
CA LEU A 248 18.06 27.48 10.17
C LEU A 248 18.47 26.65 11.39
N ILE A 249 19.23 27.23 12.32
CA ILE A 249 19.71 26.51 13.52
C ILE A 249 18.55 26.13 14.45
N LEU A 250 17.48 26.93 14.51
CA LEU A 250 16.39 26.76 15.47
C LEU A 250 15.58 25.45 15.25
N PRO A 251 15.07 25.13 14.04
CA PRO A 251 14.43 23.84 13.78
C PRO A 251 15.37 22.66 14.03
N PHE A 252 16.63 22.74 13.61
CA PHE A 252 17.61 21.68 13.83
C PHE A 252 17.87 21.40 15.31
N LEU A 253 17.91 22.43 16.16
CA LEU A 253 18.06 22.26 17.61
C LEU A 253 16.84 21.58 18.22
N VAL A 254 15.64 22.03 17.87
CA VAL A 254 14.37 21.47 18.39
C VAL A 254 14.19 20.01 17.97
N LEU A 255 14.45 19.70 16.69
CA LEU A 255 14.37 18.35 16.14
C LEU A 255 15.49 17.44 16.65
N GLY A 256 16.73 17.94 16.68
CA GLY A 256 17.92 17.20 17.11
C GLY A 256 17.81 16.70 18.55
N LEU A 257 17.34 17.55 19.48
CA LEU A 257 17.12 17.17 20.88
C LEU A 257 16.04 16.09 21.09
N ARG A 258 15.28 15.75 20.05
CA ARG A 258 14.16 14.81 20.10
C ARG A 258 14.23 13.74 19.00
N ILE A 259 15.33 13.67 18.26
CA ILE A 259 15.46 12.81 17.08
C ILE A 259 15.25 11.34 17.41
N GLU A 260 15.68 10.88 18.59
CA GLU A 260 15.47 9.50 19.02
C GLU A 260 13.99 9.15 19.21
N LYS A 261 13.20 10.06 19.78
CA LYS A 261 11.74 9.87 19.96
C LYS A 261 11.01 9.92 18.62
N ILE A 262 11.43 10.82 17.75
CA ILE A 262 10.90 10.96 16.39
C ILE A 262 11.24 9.72 15.54
N ASN A 263 12.43 9.15 15.69
CA ASN A 263 12.83 7.90 15.03
C ASN A 263 12.07 6.70 15.58
N LYS A 264 11.88 6.59 16.90
CA LYS A 264 11.07 5.51 17.49
C LYS A 264 9.61 5.56 17.01
N ALA A 265 9.01 6.74 16.98
CA ALA A 265 7.66 6.92 16.43
C ALA A 265 7.60 6.58 14.93
N TYR A 266 8.65 6.92 14.19
CA TYR A 266 8.79 6.60 12.77
C TYR A 266 8.97 5.12 12.48
N ASP A 267 9.87 4.43 13.17
CA ASP A 267 10.10 3.00 12.95
C ASP A 267 8.85 2.18 13.23
N LEU A 268 8.05 2.61 14.23
CA LEU A 268 6.75 2.02 14.52
C LEU A 268 5.74 2.31 13.40
N LEU A 269 5.64 3.56 12.92
CA LEU A 269 4.65 3.94 11.92
C LEU A 269 5.01 3.49 10.49
N SER A 270 6.26 3.60 10.08
CA SER A 270 6.78 3.24 8.75
C SER A 270 6.63 1.74 8.48
N LYS A 271 6.91 0.89 9.49
CA LYS A 271 6.64 -0.56 9.40
C LYS A 271 5.16 -0.89 9.20
N LYS A 272 4.25 0.00 9.61
CA LYS A 272 2.81 -0.19 9.49
C LYS A 272 2.18 0.60 8.34
N ALA A 273 2.93 1.47 7.67
CA ALA A 273 2.45 2.33 6.59
C ALA A 273 1.94 1.51 5.39
N SER A 274 2.72 0.51 4.97
CA SER A 274 2.34 -0.40 3.88
C SER A 274 1.09 -1.21 4.22
N LEU A 275 0.98 -1.68 5.46
CA LEU A 275 -0.18 -2.42 5.97
C LEU A 275 -1.43 -1.54 5.95
N LEU A 276 -1.34 -0.30 6.44
CA LEU A 276 -2.44 0.67 6.40
C LEU A 276 -2.87 0.99 4.97
N GLU A 277 -1.92 1.11 4.03
CA GLU A 277 -2.23 1.29 2.60
C GLU A 277 -2.94 0.06 2.01
N GLN A 278 -2.47 -1.14 2.33
CA GLN A 278 -3.07 -2.40 1.89
C GLN A 278 -4.52 -2.49 2.38
N TYR A 279 -4.79 -2.27 3.67
CA TYR A 279 -6.16 -2.27 4.20
C TYR A 279 -7.01 -1.12 3.63
N ALA A 280 -6.45 0.07 3.44
CA ALA A 280 -7.17 1.18 2.80
C ALA A 280 -7.64 0.79 1.38
N THR A 281 -6.78 0.15 0.59
CA THR A 281 -7.13 -0.28 -0.77
C THR A 281 -8.11 -1.45 -0.79
N LEU A 282 -8.02 -2.40 0.16
CA LEU A 282 -9.01 -3.46 0.33
C LEU A 282 -10.40 -2.90 0.73
N PHE A 283 -10.44 -1.94 1.65
CA PHE A 283 -11.67 -1.28 2.06
C PHE A 283 -12.28 -0.46 0.91
N GLU A 284 -11.45 0.30 0.17
CA GLU A 284 -11.89 1.00 -1.03
C GLU A 284 -12.55 0.02 -2.00
N LYS A 285 -11.87 -1.11 -2.29
CA LYS A 285 -12.37 -2.14 -3.20
C LYS A 285 -13.67 -2.80 -2.73
N ALA A 286 -13.85 -2.99 -1.43
CA ALA A 286 -15.08 -3.49 -0.84
C ALA A 286 -16.23 -2.47 -0.99
N THR A 287 -15.94 -1.16 -0.95
CA THR A 287 -16.98 -0.13 -1.06
C THR A 287 -17.35 0.26 -2.50
N GLU A 288 -16.55 -0.12 -3.51
CA GLU A 288 -16.80 0.21 -4.93
C GLU A 288 -18.08 -0.41 -5.51
N LYS A 289 -18.57 -1.51 -4.92
CA LYS A 289 -19.68 -2.31 -5.45
C LYS A 289 -20.90 -2.25 -4.54
N GLY A 290 -22.08 -2.13 -5.15
CA GLY A 290 -23.33 -2.42 -4.45
C GLY A 290 -23.51 -3.93 -4.30
N PHE A 291 -23.42 -4.43 -3.07
CA PHE A 291 -23.73 -5.82 -2.74
C PHE A 291 -25.21 -6.00 -2.38
N ARG A 292 -25.71 -7.22 -2.59
CA ARG A 292 -27.10 -7.62 -2.36
C ARG A 292 -27.26 -8.45 -1.09
N SER A 293 -26.28 -9.29 -0.77
CA SER A 293 -26.35 -10.14 0.42
C SER A 293 -26.19 -9.35 1.71
N ASP A 294 -26.95 -9.73 2.74
CA ASP A 294 -26.97 -9.03 4.03
C ASP A 294 -25.59 -8.91 4.67
N ILE A 295 -24.79 -10.00 4.64
CA ILE A 295 -23.43 -10.00 5.20
C ILE A 295 -22.55 -8.95 4.50
N MET A 296 -22.59 -8.90 3.16
CA MET A 296 -21.75 -7.97 2.41
C MET A 296 -22.20 -6.52 2.60
N GLN A 297 -23.52 -6.28 2.66
CA GLN A 297 -24.06 -4.96 2.99
C GLN A 297 -23.66 -4.52 4.40
N GLN A 298 -23.75 -5.41 5.39
CA GLN A 298 -23.31 -5.12 6.76
C GLN A 298 -21.80 -4.82 6.84
N ILE A 299 -20.98 -5.53 6.06
CA ILE A 299 -19.54 -5.24 5.97
C ILE A 299 -19.32 -3.83 5.40
N VAL A 300 -19.95 -3.49 4.27
CA VAL A 300 -19.83 -2.14 3.68
C VAL A 300 -20.31 -1.08 4.67
N LYS A 301 -21.46 -1.31 5.32
CA LYS A 301 -22.03 -0.44 6.35
C LYS A 301 -21.04 -0.19 7.49
N THR A 302 -20.41 -1.24 8.00
CA THR A 302 -19.41 -1.15 9.07
C THR A 302 -18.18 -0.36 8.64
N LEU A 303 -17.81 -0.41 7.36
CA LEU A 303 -16.66 0.32 6.82
C LEU A 303 -16.97 1.81 6.58
N THR A 304 -18.22 2.15 6.24
CA THR A 304 -18.60 3.48 5.78
C THR A 304 -19.37 4.32 6.81
N GLU A 305 -20.07 3.70 7.75
CA GLU A 305 -20.90 4.38 8.74
C GLU A 305 -20.18 4.57 10.10
N GLY A 306 -20.63 5.56 10.88
CA GLY A 306 -20.06 5.95 12.18
C GLY A 306 -19.56 7.41 12.20
N GLU A 307 -19.27 7.94 13.39
CA GLU A 307 -18.73 9.32 13.56
C GLU A 307 -17.44 9.55 12.77
N ALA A 308 -16.64 8.50 12.60
CA ALA A 308 -15.56 8.43 11.64
C ALA A 308 -15.64 7.07 10.91
N SER A 309 -15.90 7.09 9.60
CA SER A 309 -15.90 5.87 8.81
C SER A 309 -14.55 5.15 8.93
N ALA A 310 -14.56 3.85 9.20
CA ALA A 310 -13.32 3.07 9.35
C ALA A 310 -12.45 3.20 8.08
N PHE A 311 -13.10 3.21 6.91
CA PHE A 311 -12.44 3.49 5.64
C PHE A 311 -11.77 4.87 5.61
N GLY A 312 -12.49 5.93 6.00
CA GLY A 312 -11.97 7.29 6.01
C GLY A 312 -10.81 7.48 7.00
N ALA A 313 -10.92 6.89 8.19
CA ALA A 313 -9.88 6.93 9.22
C ALA A 313 -8.60 6.23 8.76
N VAL A 314 -8.71 4.99 8.24
CA VAL A 314 -7.55 4.23 7.75
C VAL A 314 -6.91 4.89 6.53
N ARG A 315 -7.72 5.42 5.60
CA ARG A 315 -7.21 6.18 4.44
C ARG A 315 -6.46 7.44 4.86
N LYS A 316 -7.00 8.19 5.83
CA LYS A 316 -6.36 9.40 6.37
C LYS A 316 -5.04 9.05 7.07
N LEU A 317 -5.03 7.99 7.88
CA LEU A 317 -3.83 7.54 8.57
C LEU A 317 -2.76 7.04 7.59
N SER A 318 -3.14 6.31 6.54
CA SER A 318 -2.24 5.91 5.45
C SER A 318 -1.63 7.14 4.74
N ALA A 319 -2.44 8.17 4.46
CA ALA A 319 -1.95 9.41 3.86
C ALA A 319 -0.98 10.17 4.78
N ILE A 320 -1.28 10.27 6.07
CA ILE A 320 -0.38 10.88 7.07
C ILE A 320 0.93 10.10 7.15
N SER A 321 0.86 8.77 7.17
CA SER A 321 2.04 7.90 7.24
C SER A 321 2.96 8.09 6.02
N LYS A 322 2.39 8.12 4.81
CA LYS A 322 3.14 8.43 3.58
C LYS A 322 3.76 9.82 3.58
N ALA A 323 3.04 10.82 4.10
CA ALA A 323 3.58 12.16 4.22
C ALA A 323 4.76 12.19 5.22
N PHE A 324 4.70 11.38 6.27
CA PHE A 324 5.78 11.25 7.23
C PHE A 324 7.05 10.63 6.62
N ASP A 325 6.92 9.72 5.64
CA ASP A 325 8.07 9.16 4.91
C ASP A 325 8.85 10.21 4.10
N TYR A 326 8.25 11.37 3.75
CA TYR A 326 8.96 12.43 3.02
C TYR A 326 10.17 12.98 3.76
N ARG A 327 10.20 12.86 5.10
CA ARG A 327 11.36 13.25 5.92
C ARG A 327 12.65 12.52 5.54
N LEU A 328 12.54 11.30 4.99
CA LEU A 328 13.70 10.50 4.60
C LEU A 328 14.32 10.98 3.29
N ASN A 329 13.54 11.66 2.45
CA ASN A 329 14.05 12.17 1.19
C ASN A 329 14.81 13.47 1.46
N ILE A 330 16.14 13.45 1.36
CA ILE A 330 17.01 14.62 1.60
C ILE A 330 16.54 15.88 0.87
N LEU A 331 16.04 15.75 -0.37
CA LEU A 331 15.60 16.89 -1.19
C LEU A 331 14.29 17.52 -0.68
N ILE A 332 13.42 16.74 -0.06
CA ILE A 332 12.08 17.16 0.36
C ILE A 332 12.03 17.37 1.87
N GLY A 333 12.59 16.43 2.63
CA GLY A 333 12.63 16.39 4.09
C GLY A 333 13.46 17.51 4.70
N ILE A 334 14.59 17.93 4.11
CA ILE A 334 15.37 19.06 4.65
C ILE A 334 14.56 20.36 4.62
N PRO A 335 13.98 20.79 3.47
CA PRO A 335 13.08 21.95 3.45
C PRO A 335 11.89 21.81 4.40
N LEU A 336 11.23 20.64 4.43
CA LEU A 336 10.08 20.42 5.33
C LEU A 336 10.44 20.59 6.80
N ASN A 337 11.55 19.99 7.26
CA ASN A 337 12.01 20.10 8.63
C ASN A 337 12.41 21.55 8.99
N ILE A 338 12.96 22.29 8.03
CA ILE A 338 13.38 23.69 8.23
C ILE A 338 12.16 24.61 8.36
N PHE A 339 11.17 24.49 7.46
CA PHE A 339 10.04 25.43 7.40
C PHE A 339 8.84 25.01 8.26
N PHE A 340 8.65 23.71 8.50
CA PHE A 340 7.42 23.18 9.12
C PHE A 340 7.66 22.39 10.41
N LEU A 341 8.93 22.27 10.84
CA LEU A 341 9.41 21.50 12.00
C LEU A 341 9.23 19.98 11.84
#